data_AF-F3FFX8-F1
#
_entry.id   AF-F3FFX8-F1
#
_cell.length_a   1.000
_cell.length_b   1.000
_cell.length_c   1.000
_cell.angle_alpha   90.00
_cell.angle_beta   90.00
_cell.angle_gamma   90.00
#
_symmetry.space_group_name_H-M   'P 1'
#
loop_
_entity.id
_entity.type
_entity.pdbx_description
1 polymer ?
#
loop_
_entity_poly.entity_id
_entity_poly.type
_entity_poly.pdbx_seq_one_letter_code
_entity_poly.pdbx_strand_id
1 'polypeptide(L)'
;MRIVADENIPLLDAFFAHFGEIHRLPGRAMDRAAVADADILLVRSVTAVTRELLEGSPVRFVGTCTIGTDHLDLDWFQQAGIQWASAPGCNARGVVDYVLGSLLTLAEIEGVDLAQRTYGVVGAGQVGGRLISVLKALGWNVLVCDPPRQAAEGGDFVSLDEILQRCDVISLHTPLSKTGTSPTWHLLDDARLRQLR
;
A
#
# COMPACT_ATOMS: atom_id res chain seq x y z
N MET A 1 -19.82 23.38 -3.21
CA MET A 1 -19.47 22.15 -3.96
C MET A 1 -20.20 20.99 -3.32
N ARG A 2 -20.54 19.95 -4.07
CA ARG A 2 -21.11 18.70 -3.56
C ARG A 2 -20.04 17.62 -3.47
N ILE A 3 -19.85 17.09 -2.27
CA ILE A 3 -18.82 16.10 -1.95
C ILE A 3 -19.52 14.79 -1.63
N VAL A 4 -19.32 13.76 -2.44
CA VAL A 4 -19.82 12.41 -2.17
C VAL A 4 -18.69 11.62 -1.55
N ALA A 5 -18.94 11.03 -0.37
CA ALA A 5 -17.89 10.37 0.41
C ALA A 5 -18.35 9.02 0.98
N ASP A 6 -17.43 8.05 1.07
CA ASP A 6 -17.70 6.80 1.81
C ASP A 6 -17.93 7.16 3.28
N GLU A 7 -19.07 6.74 3.82
CA GLU A 7 -19.53 7.05 5.17
C GLU A 7 -18.55 6.64 6.28
N ASN A 8 -17.66 5.68 5.99
CA ASN A 8 -16.68 5.17 6.94
C ASN A 8 -15.33 5.90 6.87
N ILE A 9 -15.18 6.92 6.02
CA ILE A 9 -14.00 7.78 6.07
C ILE A 9 -14.11 8.64 7.34
N PRO A 10 -13.17 8.49 8.29
CA PRO A 10 -13.22 9.26 9.52
C PRO A 10 -12.89 10.74 9.25
N LEU A 11 -13.36 11.62 10.14
CA LEU A 11 -13.02 13.05 10.16
C LEU A 11 -13.41 13.84 8.89
N LEU A 12 -14.37 13.33 8.10
CA LEU A 12 -14.85 14.02 6.90
C LEU A 12 -15.28 15.46 7.19
N ASP A 13 -16.11 15.71 8.22
CA ASP A 13 -16.56 17.07 8.53
C ASP A 13 -15.40 18.01 8.89
N ALA A 14 -14.46 17.51 9.70
CA ALA A 14 -13.34 18.31 10.19
C ALA A 14 -12.45 18.82 9.05
N PHE A 15 -12.28 18.05 7.98
CA PHE A 15 -11.43 18.41 6.85
C PHE A 15 -12.18 18.98 5.65
N PHE A 16 -13.42 18.55 5.41
CA PHE A 16 -14.12 18.80 4.15
C PHE A 16 -15.37 19.68 4.26
N ALA A 17 -15.93 19.90 5.46
CA ALA A 17 -17.18 20.65 5.59
C ALA A 17 -17.06 22.11 5.11
N HIS A 18 -15.86 22.70 5.20
CA HIS A 18 -15.65 24.07 4.74
C HIS A 18 -15.50 24.21 3.22
N PHE A 19 -15.38 23.10 2.48
CA PHE A 19 -15.29 23.09 1.02
C PHE A 19 -16.66 22.90 0.35
N GLY A 20 -17.64 22.31 1.05
CA GLY A 20 -18.94 22.01 0.47
C GLY A 20 -19.83 21.13 1.33
N GLU A 21 -21.00 20.78 0.77
CA GLU A 21 -21.94 19.86 1.39
C GLU A 21 -21.45 18.42 1.21
N ILE A 22 -21.35 17.67 2.31
CA ILE A 22 -20.90 16.27 2.32
C ILE A 22 -22.10 15.34 2.34
N HIS A 23 -22.25 14.54 1.28
CA HIS A 23 -23.18 13.45 1.18
C HIS A 23 -22.46 12.12 1.41
N ARG A 24 -22.83 11.42 2.49
CA ARG A 24 -22.20 10.15 2.89
C ARG A 24 -23.03 8.98 2.40
N LEU A 25 -22.34 7.98 1.84
CA LEU A 25 -22.95 6.73 1.41
C LEU A 25 -22.07 5.54 1.77
N PRO A 26 -22.63 4.34 1.98
CA PRO A 26 -21.85 3.12 1.99
C PRO A 26 -21.05 3.00 0.69
N GLY A 27 -19.75 2.71 0.74
CA GLY A 27 -18.91 2.66 -0.46
C GLY A 27 -19.41 1.68 -1.55
N ARG A 28 -20.11 0.60 -1.15
CA ARG A 28 -20.74 -0.37 -2.08
C ARG A 28 -22.04 0.14 -2.72
N ALA A 29 -22.62 1.21 -2.20
CA ALA A 29 -23.84 1.84 -2.70
C ALA A 29 -23.54 3.07 -3.58
N MET A 30 -22.26 3.36 -3.86
CA MET A 30 -21.88 4.42 -4.78
C MET A 30 -22.07 3.96 -6.23
N ASP A 31 -23.12 4.47 -6.85
CA ASP A 31 -23.47 4.22 -8.25
C ASP A 31 -23.50 5.53 -9.06
N ARG A 32 -23.89 5.43 -10.34
CA ARG A 32 -23.98 6.59 -11.23
C ARG A 32 -24.97 7.65 -10.75
N ALA A 33 -26.05 7.25 -10.06
CA ALA A 33 -27.03 8.19 -9.54
C ALA A 33 -26.46 8.98 -8.36
N ALA A 34 -25.70 8.32 -7.49
CA ALA A 34 -25.03 8.93 -6.34
C ALA A 34 -24.05 10.03 -6.75
N VAL A 35 -23.38 9.89 -7.91
CA VAL A 35 -22.37 10.86 -8.39
C VAL A 35 -22.90 11.85 -9.43
N ALA A 36 -24.19 11.79 -9.79
CA ALA A 36 -24.76 12.56 -10.90
C ALA A 36 -24.63 14.08 -10.74
N ASP A 37 -24.56 14.57 -9.50
CA ASP A 37 -24.41 15.98 -9.15
C ASP A 37 -23.16 16.25 -8.27
N ALA A 38 -22.25 15.27 -8.14
CA ALA A 38 -21.07 15.39 -7.29
C ALA A 38 -19.91 16.13 -7.99
N ASP A 39 -19.31 17.11 -7.32
CA ASP A 39 -18.08 17.76 -7.77
C ASP A 39 -16.82 16.94 -7.39
N ILE A 40 -16.88 16.31 -6.21
CA ILE A 40 -15.77 15.63 -5.55
C ILE A 40 -16.26 14.26 -5.08
N LEU A 41 -15.45 13.22 -5.33
CA LEU A 41 -15.69 11.87 -4.86
C LEU A 41 -14.56 11.42 -3.91
N LEU A 42 -14.90 11.00 -2.69
CA LEU A 42 -13.97 10.51 -1.67
C LEU A 42 -14.28 9.04 -1.32
N VAL A 43 -13.35 8.12 -1.59
CA VAL A 43 -13.60 6.68 -1.51
C VAL A 43 -12.56 5.92 -0.69
N ARG A 44 -12.84 4.64 -0.47
CA ARG A 44 -11.88 3.61 -0.04
C ARG A 44 -11.80 2.52 -1.11
N SER A 45 -11.07 1.44 -0.84
CA SER A 45 -10.84 0.34 -1.79
C SER A 45 -12.10 -0.45 -2.19
N VAL A 46 -13.21 -0.31 -1.45
CA VAL A 46 -14.45 -1.04 -1.73
C VAL A 46 -15.21 -0.51 -2.93
N THR A 47 -14.97 0.75 -3.32
CA THR A 47 -15.64 1.40 -4.45
C THR A 47 -14.74 1.31 -5.67
N ALA A 48 -15.18 0.62 -6.72
CA ALA A 48 -14.49 0.64 -8.00
C ALA A 48 -14.83 1.94 -8.74
N VAL A 49 -13.86 2.83 -8.85
CA VAL A 49 -14.03 4.13 -9.51
C VAL A 49 -13.51 4.03 -10.94
N THR A 50 -14.37 3.49 -11.80
CA THR A 50 -14.09 3.27 -13.22
C THR A 50 -14.77 4.33 -14.09
N ARG A 51 -14.48 4.33 -15.39
CA ARG A 51 -15.26 5.10 -16.38
C ARG A 51 -16.77 4.91 -16.24
N GLU A 52 -17.21 3.68 -15.99
CA GLU A 52 -18.64 3.37 -15.87
C GLU A 52 -19.32 4.14 -14.73
N LEU A 53 -18.61 4.38 -13.63
CA LEU A 53 -19.13 5.15 -12.51
C LEU A 53 -19.22 6.64 -12.83
N LEU A 54 -18.20 7.20 -13.48
CA LEU A 54 -18.00 8.66 -13.55
C LEU A 54 -18.36 9.30 -14.90
N GLU A 55 -18.47 8.56 -16.00
CA GLU A 55 -18.75 9.11 -17.32
C GLU A 55 -20.07 9.90 -17.35
N GLY A 56 -20.01 11.19 -17.68
CA GLY A 56 -21.16 12.09 -17.70
C GLY A 56 -21.52 12.73 -16.36
N SER A 57 -20.79 12.41 -15.28
CA SER A 57 -20.88 13.13 -14.00
C SER A 57 -20.05 14.43 -14.00
N PRO A 58 -20.35 15.39 -13.12
CA PRO A 58 -19.55 16.61 -12.94
C PRO A 58 -18.31 16.41 -12.05
N VAL A 59 -17.98 15.16 -11.68
CA VAL A 59 -16.86 14.86 -10.79
C VAL A 59 -15.55 15.31 -11.44
N ARG A 60 -14.84 16.21 -10.77
CA ARG A 60 -13.54 16.74 -11.21
C ARG A 60 -12.37 16.30 -10.33
N PHE A 61 -12.64 15.75 -9.15
CA PHE A 61 -11.62 15.26 -8.23
C PHE A 61 -12.04 13.95 -7.57
N VAL A 62 -11.12 12.97 -7.56
CA VAL A 62 -11.27 11.69 -6.86
C VAL A 62 -10.18 11.53 -5.81
N GLY A 63 -10.55 11.48 -4.54
CA GLY A 63 -9.65 11.15 -3.43
C GLY A 63 -9.88 9.73 -2.94
N THR A 64 -8.82 8.94 -2.76
CA THR A 64 -8.91 7.64 -2.08
C THR A 64 -8.09 7.61 -0.80
N CYS A 65 -8.68 7.15 0.30
CA CYS A 65 -7.98 6.99 1.59
C CYS A 65 -7.12 5.71 1.65
N THR A 66 -6.58 5.27 0.52
CA THR A 66 -5.82 4.04 0.35
C THR A 66 -4.43 4.33 -0.21
N ILE A 67 -3.48 3.43 0.06
CA ILE A 67 -2.17 3.44 -0.62
C ILE A 67 -2.33 2.93 -2.05
N GLY A 68 -2.96 1.77 -2.22
CA GLY A 68 -3.19 1.15 -3.52
C GLY A 68 -4.23 1.91 -4.33
N THR A 69 -4.13 1.79 -5.65
CA THR A 69 -4.98 2.47 -6.64
C THR A 69 -5.63 1.50 -7.62
N ASP A 70 -5.60 0.19 -7.33
CA ASP A 70 -6.13 -0.85 -8.24
C ASP A 70 -7.62 -0.70 -8.55
N HIS A 71 -8.36 -0.04 -7.65
CA HIS A 71 -9.78 0.28 -7.81
C HIS A 71 -10.04 1.60 -8.55
N LEU A 72 -9.00 2.28 -9.04
CA LEU A 72 -9.09 3.54 -9.78
C LEU A 72 -8.65 3.36 -11.23
N ASP A 73 -9.45 3.84 -12.17
CA ASP A 73 -9.11 3.85 -13.60
C ASP A 73 -8.29 5.11 -13.95
N LEU A 74 -7.00 5.10 -13.56
CA LEU A 74 -6.12 6.26 -13.65
C LEU A 74 -5.85 6.71 -15.09
N ASP A 75 -5.75 5.77 -16.03
CA ASP A 75 -5.57 6.07 -17.45
C ASP A 75 -6.79 6.83 -17.99
N TRP A 76 -7.99 6.41 -17.59
CA TRP A 76 -9.21 7.10 -17.95
C TRP A 76 -9.35 8.46 -17.24
N PHE A 77 -8.97 8.57 -15.95
CA PHE A 77 -8.97 9.87 -15.25
C PHE A 77 -8.11 10.90 -15.99
N GLN A 78 -6.93 10.48 -16.47
CA GLN A 78 -6.06 11.34 -17.27
C GLN A 78 -6.76 11.80 -18.56
N GLN A 79 -7.43 10.90 -19.28
CA GLN A 79 -8.16 11.22 -20.51
C GLN A 79 -9.37 12.15 -20.26
N ALA A 80 -10.09 11.93 -19.16
CA ALA A 80 -11.27 12.69 -18.78
C ALA A 80 -10.94 14.02 -18.08
N GLY A 81 -9.66 14.29 -17.76
CA GLY A 81 -9.24 15.49 -17.04
C GLY A 81 -9.62 15.49 -15.55
N ILE A 82 -9.87 14.31 -14.97
CA ILE A 82 -10.24 14.15 -13.56
C ILE A 82 -8.95 14.16 -12.73
N GLN A 83 -8.87 15.10 -11.80
CA GLN A 83 -7.77 15.15 -10.83
C GLN A 83 -7.95 14.04 -9.80
N TRP A 84 -6.84 13.49 -9.28
CA TRP A 84 -6.95 12.45 -8.27
C TRP A 84 -5.81 12.50 -7.26
N ALA A 85 -6.07 11.93 -6.08
CA ALA A 85 -5.07 11.72 -5.06
C ALA A 85 -5.31 10.39 -4.33
N SER A 86 -4.23 9.66 -4.07
CA SER A 86 -4.20 8.57 -3.10
C SER A 86 -3.52 9.02 -1.81
N ALA A 87 -3.50 8.17 -0.79
CA ALA A 87 -2.85 8.44 0.49
C ALA A 87 -1.66 7.48 0.73
N PRO A 88 -0.54 7.60 -0.01
CA PRO A 88 0.61 6.72 0.16
C PRO A 88 1.16 6.74 1.58
N GLY A 89 1.33 5.57 2.17
CA GLY A 89 1.90 5.40 3.51
C GLY A 89 0.93 5.67 4.67
N CYS A 90 -0.35 5.93 4.42
CA CYS A 90 -1.33 6.27 5.48
C CYS A 90 -1.43 5.23 6.60
N ASN A 91 -1.25 3.95 6.29
CA ASN A 91 -1.27 2.86 7.27
C ASN A 91 0.11 2.22 7.50
N ALA A 92 1.18 2.75 6.91
CA ALA A 92 2.46 2.07 6.86
C ALA A 92 3.09 1.90 8.25
N ARG A 93 2.87 2.88 9.15
CA ARG A 93 3.40 2.81 10.51
C ARG A 93 2.82 1.64 11.30
N GLY A 94 1.51 1.42 11.21
CA GLY A 94 0.85 0.31 11.90
C GLY A 94 1.38 -1.07 11.45
N VAL A 95 1.72 -1.22 10.17
CA VAL A 95 2.32 -2.47 9.66
C VAL A 95 3.74 -2.67 10.21
N VAL A 96 4.54 -1.59 10.33
CA VAL A 96 5.85 -1.67 10.97
C VAL A 96 5.73 -2.09 12.43
N ASP A 97 4.83 -1.46 13.18
CA ASP A 97 4.61 -1.78 14.59
C ASP A 97 4.12 -3.24 14.77
N TYR A 98 3.27 -3.74 13.85
CA TYR A 98 2.86 -5.14 13.81
C TYR A 98 4.03 -6.10 13.58
N VAL A 99 4.92 -5.82 12.63
CA VAL A 99 6.10 -6.64 12.37
C VAL A 99 7.01 -6.68 13.60
N LEU A 100 7.30 -5.52 14.20
CA LEU A 100 8.12 -5.45 15.42
C LEU A 100 7.51 -6.24 16.58
N GLY A 101 6.20 -6.12 16.81
CA GLY A 101 5.49 -6.90 17.83
C GLY A 101 5.57 -8.40 17.57
N SER A 102 5.47 -8.82 16.30
CA SER A 102 5.61 -10.22 15.89
C SER A 102 7.03 -10.74 16.17
N LEU A 103 8.06 -9.96 15.83
CA LEU A 103 9.46 -10.31 16.10
C LEU A 103 9.75 -10.44 17.58
N LEU A 104 9.26 -9.50 18.40
CA LEU A 104 9.41 -9.56 19.86
C LEU A 104 8.75 -10.80 20.45
N THR A 105 7.54 -11.13 19.99
CA THR A 105 6.80 -12.32 20.46
C THR A 105 7.54 -13.61 20.07
N LEU A 106 8.03 -13.71 18.83
CA LEU A 106 8.81 -14.87 18.38
C LEU A 106 10.14 -14.99 19.14
N ALA A 107 10.81 -13.85 19.40
CA ALA A 107 12.04 -13.83 20.18
C ALA A 107 11.85 -14.34 21.61
N GLU A 108 10.72 -13.97 22.24
CA GLU A 108 10.35 -14.46 23.57
C GLU A 108 10.08 -15.97 23.56
N ILE A 109 9.33 -16.48 22.57
CA ILE A 109 8.98 -17.89 22.46
C ILE A 109 10.22 -18.76 22.18
N GLU A 110 11.08 -18.32 21.27
CA GLU A 110 12.23 -19.11 20.82
C GLU A 110 13.50 -18.87 21.67
N GLY A 111 13.50 -17.85 22.53
CA GLY A 111 14.64 -17.48 23.36
C GLY A 111 15.82 -16.95 22.53
N VAL A 112 15.54 -16.19 21.46
CA VAL A 112 16.55 -15.77 20.48
C VAL A 112 16.86 -14.28 20.60
N ASP A 113 18.13 -13.91 20.39
CA ASP A 113 18.54 -12.51 20.34
C ASP A 113 18.29 -11.91 18.95
N LEU A 114 17.35 -10.96 18.89
CA LEU A 114 16.99 -10.25 17.66
C LEU A 114 18.17 -9.49 17.03
N ALA A 115 19.15 -9.04 17.83
CA ALA A 115 20.32 -8.33 17.31
C ALA A 115 21.29 -9.24 16.55
N GLN A 116 21.25 -10.55 16.79
CA GLN A 116 22.07 -11.55 16.10
C GLN A 116 21.43 -12.08 14.81
N ARG A 117 20.21 -11.63 14.48
CA ARG A 117 19.49 -12.07 13.28
C ARG A 117 19.82 -11.21 12.06
N THR A 118 19.72 -11.83 10.89
CA THR A 118 19.77 -11.14 9.60
C THR A 118 18.36 -11.02 9.02
N TYR A 119 17.93 -9.79 8.76
CA TYR A 119 16.60 -9.45 8.28
C TYR A 119 16.61 -9.22 6.79
N GLY A 120 15.71 -9.88 6.07
CA GLY A 120 15.47 -9.68 4.65
C GLY A 120 14.16 -8.93 4.42
N VAL A 121 14.24 -7.73 3.85
CA VAL A 121 13.05 -6.93 3.50
C VAL A 121 12.87 -6.96 1.99
N VAL A 122 11.78 -7.57 1.54
CA VAL A 122 11.45 -7.67 0.10
C VAL A 122 10.37 -6.65 -0.23
N GLY A 123 10.75 -5.62 -1.00
CA GLY A 123 9.94 -4.42 -1.26
C GLY A 123 10.27 -3.29 -0.28
N ALA A 124 10.89 -2.23 -0.78
CA ALA A 124 11.36 -1.07 -0.01
C ALA A 124 10.49 0.18 -0.27
N GLY A 125 9.18 0.00 -0.41
CA GLY A 125 8.20 1.08 -0.58
C GLY A 125 7.82 1.77 0.74
N GLN A 126 6.57 2.21 0.83
CA GLN A 126 6.07 2.95 2.00
C GLN A 126 6.22 2.16 3.31
N VAL A 127 5.89 0.85 3.31
CA VAL A 127 6.03 0.01 4.51
C VAL A 127 7.47 -0.45 4.70
N GLY A 128 8.02 -1.18 3.72
CA GLY A 128 9.34 -1.77 3.85
C GLY A 128 10.45 -0.75 4.09
N GLY A 129 10.40 0.42 3.45
CA GLY A 129 11.35 1.51 3.72
C GLY A 129 11.36 1.96 5.17
N ARG A 130 10.17 2.12 5.79
CA ARG A 130 10.05 2.48 7.21
C ARG A 130 10.53 1.36 8.13
N LEU A 131 10.22 0.11 7.80
CA LEU A 131 10.73 -1.05 8.55
C LEU A 131 12.25 -1.08 8.50
N ILE A 132 12.86 -0.95 7.32
CA ILE A 132 14.31 -0.91 7.12
C ILE A 132 14.94 0.19 7.99
N SER A 133 14.37 1.40 7.99
CA SER A 133 14.86 2.51 8.83
C SER A 133 14.86 2.14 10.31
N VAL A 134 13.80 1.50 10.81
CA VAL A 134 13.73 1.09 12.23
C VAL A 134 14.74 0.00 12.54
N LEU A 135 14.79 -1.08 11.74
CA LEU A 135 15.70 -2.21 11.98
C LEU A 135 17.18 -1.74 11.94
N LYS A 136 17.54 -0.88 10.98
CA LYS A 136 18.89 -0.29 10.91
C LYS A 136 19.18 0.63 12.09
N ALA A 137 18.22 1.42 12.56
CA ALA A 137 18.40 2.29 13.73
C ALA A 137 18.61 1.49 15.02
N LEU A 138 18.08 0.26 15.11
CA LEU A 138 18.35 -0.69 16.19
C LEU A 138 19.74 -1.35 16.07
N GLY A 139 20.51 -1.06 15.02
CA GLY A 139 21.83 -1.65 14.77
C GLY A 139 21.77 -3.06 14.20
N TRP A 140 20.63 -3.51 13.68
CA TRP A 140 20.47 -4.88 13.17
C TRP A 140 20.92 -5.01 11.72
N ASN A 141 21.28 -6.23 11.32
CA ASN A 141 21.72 -6.53 9.96
C ASN A 141 20.52 -6.65 9.02
N VAL A 142 20.41 -5.76 8.03
CA VAL A 142 19.26 -5.70 7.11
C VAL A 142 19.72 -5.78 5.66
N LEU A 143 19.24 -6.79 4.96
CA LEU A 143 19.33 -6.94 3.52
C LEU A 143 18.02 -6.51 2.87
N VAL A 144 18.12 -5.83 1.73
CA VAL A 144 16.96 -5.23 1.05
C VAL A 144 16.90 -5.74 -0.39
N CYS A 145 15.75 -6.29 -0.78
CA CYS A 145 15.49 -6.70 -2.15
C CYS A 145 14.36 -5.86 -2.73
N ASP A 146 14.66 -5.04 -3.73
CA ASP A 146 13.67 -4.26 -4.48
C ASP A 146 14.19 -4.04 -5.92
N PRO A 147 13.98 -5.00 -6.84
CA PRO A 147 14.50 -4.91 -8.20
C PRO A 147 14.04 -3.64 -8.96
N PRO A 148 12.77 -3.20 -8.86
CA PRO A 148 12.34 -1.93 -9.45
C PRO A 148 13.11 -0.71 -8.92
N ARG A 149 13.28 -0.58 -7.60
CA ARG A 149 14.06 0.54 -7.03
C ARG A 149 15.54 0.44 -7.36
N GLN A 150 16.11 -0.76 -7.33
CA GLN A 150 17.51 -0.97 -7.72
C GLN A 150 17.76 -0.52 -9.16
N ALA A 151 16.86 -0.84 -10.09
CA ALA A 151 16.96 -0.39 -11.48
C ALA A 151 16.82 1.13 -11.64
N ALA A 152 16.00 1.78 -10.81
CA ALA A 152 15.75 3.22 -10.88
C ALA A 152 16.81 4.07 -10.15
N GLU A 153 17.32 3.58 -9.01
CA GLU A 153 18.11 4.37 -8.05
C GLU A 153 19.53 3.82 -7.84
N GLY A 154 19.80 2.57 -8.24
CA GLY A 154 21.03 1.86 -7.86
C GLY A 154 21.08 1.54 -6.36
N GLY A 155 22.29 1.36 -5.81
CA GLY A 155 22.51 1.17 -4.37
C GLY A 155 22.62 -0.28 -3.89
N ASP A 156 22.75 -0.44 -2.57
CA ASP A 156 23.04 -1.70 -1.90
C ASP A 156 21.78 -2.58 -1.74
N PHE A 157 21.22 -2.99 -2.87
CA PHE A 157 20.14 -3.99 -2.95
C PHE A 157 20.73 -5.38 -3.26
N VAL A 158 20.08 -6.42 -2.72
CA VAL A 158 20.43 -7.82 -2.97
C VAL A 158 19.32 -8.52 -3.75
N SER A 159 19.66 -9.64 -4.37
CA SER A 159 18.68 -10.51 -5.03
C SER A 159 17.75 -11.22 -4.02
N LEU A 160 16.60 -11.69 -4.48
CA LEU A 160 15.71 -12.51 -3.65
C LEU A 160 16.39 -13.82 -3.21
N ASP A 161 17.20 -14.41 -4.09
CA ASP A 161 17.92 -15.65 -3.77
C ASP A 161 18.94 -15.43 -2.65
N GLU A 162 19.62 -14.28 -2.62
CA GLU A 162 20.48 -13.91 -1.50
C GLU A 162 19.70 -13.72 -0.19
N ILE A 163 18.49 -13.13 -0.24
CA ILE A 163 17.62 -13.02 0.93
C ILE A 163 17.29 -14.43 1.48
N LEU A 164 16.86 -15.34 0.61
CA LEU A 164 16.50 -16.71 1.00
C LEU A 164 17.68 -17.48 1.61
N GLN A 165 18.90 -17.26 1.09
CA GLN A 165 20.11 -17.95 1.56
C GLN A 165 20.68 -17.37 2.86
N ARG A 166 20.58 -16.04 3.06
CA ARG A 166 21.35 -15.34 4.10
C ARG A 166 20.50 -14.87 5.27
N CYS A 167 19.22 -14.61 5.08
CA CYS A 167 18.36 -14.07 6.13
C CYS A 167 17.77 -15.18 7.01
N ASP A 168 17.56 -14.83 8.28
CA ASP A 168 16.84 -15.65 9.26
C ASP A 168 15.37 -15.23 9.35
N VAL A 169 15.09 -13.96 9.04
CA VAL A 169 13.77 -13.37 9.05
C VAL A 169 13.52 -12.75 7.67
N ILE A 170 12.39 -13.07 7.04
CA ILE A 170 12.01 -12.51 5.74
C ILE A 170 10.65 -11.84 5.87
N SER A 171 10.56 -10.56 5.48
CA SER A 171 9.32 -9.79 5.50
C SER A 171 9.00 -9.26 4.10
N LEU A 172 7.80 -9.56 3.61
CA LEU A 172 7.32 -9.17 2.28
C LEU A 172 6.46 -7.90 2.37
N HIS A 173 6.83 -6.89 1.60
CA HIS A 173 6.13 -5.60 1.48
C HIS A 173 5.99 -5.17 0.02
N THR A 174 5.72 -6.14 -0.85
CA THR A 174 5.49 -5.92 -2.27
C THR A 174 3.99 -5.76 -2.58
N PRO A 175 3.63 -5.06 -3.66
CA PRO A 175 2.27 -5.16 -4.21
C PRO A 175 2.02 -6.56 -4.77
N LEU A 176 0.75 -6.91 -5.02
CA LEU A 176 0.38 -8.13 -5.72
C LEU A 176 0.36 -7.89 -7.24
N SER A 177 1.34 -8.40 -7.98
CA SER A 177 1.38 -8.31 -9.43
C SER A 177 1.55 -9.69 -10.07
N LYS A 178 0.73 -9.97 -11.09
CA LYS A 178 0.83 -11.18 -11.93
C LYS A 178 1.61 -10.94 -13.22
N THR A 179 1.89 -9.68 -13.54
CA THR A 179 2.44 -9.25 -14.83
C THR A 179 3.59 -8.25 -14.62
N GLY A 180 4.21 -7.81 -15.71
CA GLY A 180 5.34 -6.88 -15.69
C GLY A 180 6.69 -7.55 -15.49
N THR A 181 7.73 -6.75 -15.29
CA THR A 181 9.13 -7.18 -15.24
C THR A 181 9.55 -7.78 -13.89
N SER A 182 8.72 -7.65 -12.86
CA SER A 182 8.97 -8.20 -11.51
C SER A 182 7.65 -8.65 -10.87
N PRO A 183 7.02 -9.72 -11.37
CA PRO A 183 5.78 -10.23 -10.80
C PRO A 183 6.02 -10.79 -9.39
N THR A 184 5.00 -10.70 -8.55
CA THR A 184 5.05 -11.08 -7.12
C THR A 184 4.00 -12.12 -6.76
N TRP A 185 3.14 -12.49 -7.71
CA TRP A 185 2.28 -13.66 -7.59
C TRP A 185 3.14 -14.92 -7.41
N HIS A 186 2.94 -15.62 -6.29
CA HIS A 186 3.79 -16.74 -5.86
C HIS A 186 5.28 -16.37 -5.76
N LEU A 187 5.60 -15.16 -5.28
CA LEU A 187 6.99 -14.74 -5.05
C LEU A 187 7.75 -15.74 -4.18
N LEU A 188 7.11 -16.30 -3.16
CA LEU A 188 7.58 -17.47 -2.41
C LEU A 188 6.72 -18.68 -2.82
N ASP A 189 7.09 -19.32 -3.92
CA ASP A 189 6.48 -20.57 -4.38
C ASP A 189 6.99 -21.79 -3.57
N ASP A 190 6.45 -22.98 -3.86
CA ASP A 190 6.83 -24.22 -3.19
C ASP A 190 8.35 -24.49 -3.27
N ALA A 191 8.97 -24.20 -4.42
CA ALA A 191 10.40 -24.43 -4.60
C ALA A 191 11.24 -23.53 -3.69
N ARG A 192 10.87 -22.24 -3.55
CA ARG A 192 11.56 -21.29 -2.67
C ARG A 192 11.28 -21.56 -1.20
N LEU A 193 10.05 -21.91 -0.84
CA LEU A 193 9.70 -22.23 0.54
C LEU A 193 10.48 -23.44 1.06
N ARG A 194 10.73 -24.45 0.23
CA ARG A 194 11.55 -25.61 0.59
C ARG A 194 13.04 -25.31 0.78
N GLN A 195 13.50 -24.14 0.36
CA GLN A 195 14.90 -23.70 0.52
C GLN A 195 15.12 -22.94 1.84
N LEU A 196 14.05 -22.55 2.54
CA LEU A 196 14.17 -21.89 3.84
C LEU A 196 14.75 -22.87 4.86
N ARG A 197 15.67 -22.36 5.70
CA ARG A 197 16.41 -23.12 6.71
C ARG A 197 15.55 -23.48 7.91
#